data_AF-A0A7S4GJ18-F1
#
_entry.id   AF-A0A7S4GJ18-F1
#
_cell.length_a   1.000
_cell.length_b   1.000
_cell.length_c   1.000
_cell.angle_alpha   90.00
_cell.angle_beta   90.00
_cell.angle_gamma   90.00
#
_symmetry.space_group_name_H-M   'P 1'
#
loop_
_entity.id
_entity.type
_entity.pdbx_description
1 polymer ?
#
loop_
_entity_poly.entity_id
_entity_poly.type
_entity_poly.pdbx_seq_one_letter_code
_entity_poly.pdbx_strand_id
1 'polypeptide(L)'
;HRPTLKPNGINGHAAIDFGARPEVALASASKHPTYGANPFTWVVVVEVMDKGDGSWNPIISTNEAPWSSLNRDDGYRSVAISHNGVHGGAGPSNRSAHRLPENSMTVVSLQFDGTTAKLYWGKSKKDEWNPLDWTGKQGYVVMGMAMQSLSAFQGLIGEAAAYSTALPEADLFSVVDHLEGKWSGGGLPITAHLQGHWDARVRSSLTVETSADEILVSEMMDLSGEGFTVLASGDHRPTLKPNGINGHAAIDFGARPEVALASASKHPTYGANPFTWVVVVEVMDKGDGSWNPIISTNEAPWSSLNRDDGYRSVAISHNGVHGGAGPSNRSAHRLPENSMTVVSLQFDGTTAKLYWGKSKKDEWNPLDWTGKQGYVVMGMAMQSLSAFQGLIGEAAAYSTALPEADLFSVVDHLEGKWSGGGLPITAHLQGHWDARVRSSLTVETSADEILVSEMMDLSGEGFTVLASGDHRPTLKP
;
A
#
# COMPACT_ATOMS: atom_id res chain seq x y z
N HIS A 1 -29.58 1.78 3.42
CA HIS A 1 -28.98 0.57 2.80
C HIS A 1 -27.51 0.46 3.20
N ARG A 2 -26.93 -0.75 3.17
CA ARG A 2 -25.52 -0.98 3.54
C ARG A 2 -24.63 -1.02 2.31
N PRO A 3 -23.40 -0.47 2.35
CA PRO A 3 -22.46 -0.64 1.27
C PRO A 3 -21.90 -2.07 1.23
N THR A 4 -21.31 -2.43 0.09
CA THR A 4 -20.71 -3.76 -0.11
C THR A 4 -19.20 -3.66 -0.03
N LEU A 5 -18.54 -4.62 0.60
CA LEU A 5 -17.09 -4.77 0.52
C LEU A 5 -16.75 -5.45 -0.81
N LYS A 6 -15.91 -4.82 -1.63
CA LYS A 6 -15.29 -5.42 -2.81
C LYS A 6 -13.88 -5.86 -2.45
N PRO A 7 -13.61 -7.17 -2.30
CA PRO A 7 -12.27 -7.65 -1.91
C PRO A 7 -11.17 -7.26 -2.89
N ASN A 8 -11.51 -7.12 -4.18
CA ASN A 8 -10.64 -6.66 -5.26
C ASN A 8 -11.19 -5.35 -5.86
N GLY A 9 -11.36 -4.33 -5.01
CA GLY A 9 -11.82 -3.01 -5.40
C GLY A 9 -10.69 -2.17 -6.00
N ILE A 10 -10.42 -1.01 -5.39
CA ILE A 10 -9.44 -0.03 -5.88
C ILE A 10 -8.08 -0.70 -6.08
N ASN A 11 -7.64 -0.78 -7.33
CA ASN A 11 -6.34 -1.34 -7.69
C ASN A 11 -6.09 -2.76 -7.13
N GLY A 12 -7.14 -3.56 -6.96
CA GLY A 12 -7.05 -4.92 -6.41
C GLY A 12 -7.03 -4.98 -4.87
N HIS A 13 -7.17 -3.85 -4.19
CA HIS A 13 -7.32 -3.79 -2.74
C HIS A 13 -8.79 -3.81 -2.31
N ALA A 14 -9.05 -4.35 -1.13
CA ALA A 14 -10.38 -4.33 -0.55
C ALA A 14 -10.87 -2.87 -0.38
N ALA A 15 -12.03 -2.54 -0.93
CA ALA A 15 -12.62 -1.21 -0.85
C ALA A 15 -14.13 -1.30 -0.61
N ILE A 16 -14.72 -0.23 -0.08
CA ILE A 16 -16.16 -0.16 0.18
C ILE A 16 -16.84 0.43 -1.06
N ASP A 17 -17.71 -0.35 -1.68
CA ASP A 17 -18.55 0.04 -2.82
C ASP A 17 -19.90 0.55 -2.32
N PHE A 18 -20.15 1.83 -2.61
CA PHE A 18 -21.40 2.51 -2.29
C PHE A 18 -22.48 2.32 -3.37
N GLY A 19 -22.11 1.78 -4.53
CA GLY A 19 -23.02 1.43 -5.62
C GLY A 19 -23.82 2.62 -6.18
N ALA A 20 -24.78 2.34 -7.06
CA ALA A 20 -25.65 3.35 -7.65
C ALA A 20 -26.90 3.66 -6.82
N ARG A 21 -27.03 3.12 -5.59
CA ARG A 21 -28.27 3.23 -4.81
C ARG A 21 -28.26 4.52 -3.97
N PRO A 22 -29.31 5.36 -4.05
CA PRO A 22 -29.34 6.68 -3.41
C PRO A 22 -29.33 6.70 -1.87
N GLU A 23 -29.39 5.55 -1.21
CA GLU A 23 -29.52 5.44 0.25
C GLU A 23 -28.44 4.58 0.91
N VAL A 24 -27.27 4.45 0.27
CA VAL A 24 -26.12 3.70 0.80
C VAL A 24 -25.14 4.67 1.44
N ALA A 25 -24.92 4.54 2.75
CA ALA A 25 -23.95 5.38 3.45
C ALA A 25 -23.44 4.73 4.74
N LEU A 26 -22.33 5.27 5.23
CA LEU A 26 -21.80 5.02 6.56
C LEU A 26 -21.77 6.35 7.31
N ALA A 27 -22.32 6.41 8.52
CA ALA A 27 -22.29 7.62 9.36
C ALA A 27 -21.69 7.36 10.74
N SER A 28 -20.89 8.31 11.25
CA SER A 28 -20.27 8.18 12.57
C SER A 28 -21.34 8.09 13.66
N ALA A 29 -21.07 7.29 14.71
CA ALA A 29 -21.97 7.17 15.86
C ALA A 29 -21.97 8.42 16.75
N SER A 30 -20.87 9.17 16.73
CA SER A 30 -20.63 10.37 17.53
C SER A 30 -20.28 11.56 16.63
N LYS A 31 -20.40 12.77 17.20
CA LYS A 31 -19.99 14.00 16.52
C LYS A 31 -18.46 14.06 16.48
N HIS A 32 -17.93 14.35 15.32
CA HIS A 32 -16.51 14.49 15.08
C HIS A 32 -16.08 15.96 15.26
N PRO A 33 -14.91 16.23 15.85
CA PRO A 33 -14.46 17.60 16.14
C PRO A 33 -14.00 18.38 14.89
N THR A 34 -13.80 17.71 13.75
CA THR A 34 -13.26 18.30 12.49
C THR A 34 -14.31 19.06 11.67
N TYR A 35 -15.20 19.79 12.33
CA TYR A 35 -16.20 20.58 11.65
C TYR A 35 -16.47 21.89 12.38
N GLY A 36 -16.68 22.95 11.59
CA GLY A 36 -16.90 24.30 12.06
C GLY A 36 -15.73 25.24 11.79
N ALA A 37 -15.64 26.32 12.58
CA ALA A 37 -14.58 27.32 12.50
C ALA A 37 -13.19 26.78 12.91
N ASN A 38 -13.10 25.52 13.34
CA ASN A 38 -11.84 24.90 13.73
C ASN A 38 -11.07 24.44 12.50
N PRO A 39 -9.74 24.55 12.50
CA PRO A 39 -8.92 23.97 11.46
C PRO A 39 -9.12 22.46 11.34
N PHE A 40 -9.06 21.92 10.12
CA PHE A 40 -9.09 20.47 9.88
C PHE A 40 -8.44 20.09 8.55
N THR A 41 -8.15 18.79 8.41
CA THR A 41 -7.75 18.18 7.15
C THR A 41 -8.47 16.85 6.99
N TRP A 42 -9.13 16.63 5.85
CA TRP A 42 -9.60 15.30 5.45
C TRP A 42 -8.79 14.81 4.26
N VAL A 43 -8.51 13.52 4.26
CA VAL A 43 -7.85 12.82 3.16
C VAL A 43 -8.63 11.55 2.87
N VAL A 44 -8.98 11.30 1.61
CA VAL A 44 -9.76 10.12 1.20
C VAL A 44 -9.19 9.51 -0.06
N VAL A 45 -9.03 8.19 -0.08
CA VAL A 45 -8.70 7.39 -1.27
C VAL A 45 -10.00 6.93 -1.91
N VAL A 46 -10.21 7.31 -3.18
CA VAL A 46 -11.45 7.02 -3.90
C VAL A 46 -11.22 6.56 -5.32
N GLU A 47 -12.19 5.84 -5.87
CA GLU A 47 -12.33 5.59 -7.30
C GLU A 47 -13.77 5.89 -7.72
N VAL A 48 -13.95 6.81 -8.67
CA VAL A 48 -15.27 7.21 -9.16
C VAL A 48 -15.66 6.34 -10.35
N MET A 49 -16.79 5.63 -10.27
CA MET A 49 -17.16 4.61 -11.27
C MET A 49 -18.06 5.13 -12.41
N ASP A 50 -18.86 6.18 -12.16
CA ASP A 50 -19.77 6.73 -13.17
C ASP A 50 -19.80 8.27 -13.13
N LYS A 51 -20.07 8.87 -14.30
CA LYS A 51 -20.08 10.31 -14.57
C LYS A 51 -21.02 11.11 -13.69
N GLY A 52 -22.04 10.46 -13.14
CA GLY A 52 -23.27 11.14 -12.78
C GLY A 52 -23.82 11.99 -13.94
N ASP A 53 -25.02 12.50 -13.77
CA ASP A 53 -25.58 13.56 -14.61
C ASP A 53 -24.96 14.95 -14.31
N GLY A 54 -23.81 15.00 -13.63
CA GLY A 54 -23.23 16.22 -13.06
C GLY A 54 -23.86 16.66 -11.74
N SER A 55 -24.76 15.85 -11.16
CA SER A 55 -25.31 16.06 -9.82
C SER A 55 -24.24 16.08 -8.73
N TRP A 56 -24.62 16.53 -7.55
CA TRP A 56 -23.76 16.53 -6.38
C TRP A 56 -23.65 15.10 -5.84
N ASN A 57 -22.54 14.36 -6.11
CA ASN A 57 -22.31 13.04 -5.50
C ASN A 57 -21.23 13.15 -4.41
N PRO A 58 -21.63 13.33 -3.14
CA PRO A 58 -20.75 13.52 -1.99
C PRO A 58 -20.04 12.22 -1.59
N ILE A 59 -18.72 12.25 -1.58
CA ILE A 59 -17.83 11.16 -1.17
C ILE A 59 -17.82 11.06 0.34
N ILE A 60 -17.48 12.17 0.99
CA ILE A 60 -17.42 12.32 2.44
C ILE A 60 -17.98 13.69 2.80
N SER A 61 -18.76 13.75 3.86
CA SER A 61 -19.32 14.98 4.38
C SER A 61 -19.33 15.00 5.90
N THR A 62 -19.48 16.19 6.45
CA THR A 62 -19.96 16.35 7.83
C THR A 62 -21.37 16.88 7.83
N ASN A 63 -22.19 16.39 8.76
CA ASN A 63 -23.51 16.95 9.02
C ASN A 63 -23.72 17.20 10.49
N GLU A 64 -24.29 18.36 10.83
CA GLU A 64 -24.61 18.72 12.22
C GLU A 64 -25.72 17.86 12.84
N ALA A 65 -26.56 17.27 11.99
CA ALA A 65 -27.74 16.51 12.37
C ALA A 65 -27.45 14.99 12.43
N PRO A 66 -27.94 14.27 13.44
CA PRO A 66 -27.87 12.81 13.45
C PRO A 66 -28.70 12.21 12.32
N TRP A 67 -28.39 10.97 11.95
CA TRP A 67 -29.10 10.25 10.89
C TRP A 67 -30.63 10.21 11.09
N SER A 68 -31.12 10.14 12.33
CA SER A 68 -32.55 10.15 12.65
C SER A 68 -33.28 11.46 12.27
N SER A 69 -32.55 12.50 11.86
CA SER A 69 -33.08 13.80 11.45
C SER A 69 -32.88 14.14 9.98
N LEU A 70 -32.52 13.14 9.15
CA LEU A 70 -32.57 13.23 7.68
C LEU A 70 -33.95 13.79 7.23
N ASN A 71 -33.94 14.76 6.30
CA ASN A 71 -35.10 15.49 5.75
C ASN A 71 -35.70 16.65 6.58
N ARG A 72 -34.99 17.23 7.55
CA ARG A 72 -35.40 18.52 8.12
C ARG A 72 -34.53 19.65 7.60
N ASP A 73 -35.15 20.62 6.94
CA ASP A 73 -34.60 21.93 6.54
C ASP A 73 -34.29 22.83 7.76
N ASP A 74 -33.73 22.26 8.83
CA ASP A 74 -33.51 22.93 10.12
C ASP A 74 -32.29 23.88 10.08
N GLY A 75 -31.81 24.26 8.88
CA GLY A 75 -30.67 25.18 8.71
C GLY A 75 -29.31 24.57 9.03
N TYR A 76 -29.22 23.24 9.12
CA TYR A 76 -27.95 22.54 9.30
C TYR A 76 -27.00 22.83 8.14
N ARG A 77 -25.73 23.05 8.46
CA ARG A 77 -24.69 23.21 7.45
C ARG A 77 -23.93 21.90 7.31
N SER A 78 -23.61 21.54 6.07
CA SER A 78 -22.72 20.44 5.75
C SER A 78 -21.56 20.94 4.91
N VAL A 79 -20.40 20.31 5.08
CA VAL A 79 -19.26 20.44 4.15
C VAL A 79 -19.03 19.06 3.56
N ALA A 80 -19.04 18.98 2.24
CA ALA A 80 -18.88 17.73 1.52
C ALA A 80 -17.78 17.84 0.47
N ILE A 81 -16.86 16.88 0.48
CA ILE A 81 -16.04 16.58 -0.70
C ILE A 81 -16.92 15.73 -1.62
N SER A 82 -17.07 16.15 -2.88
CA SER A 82 -17.84 15.45 -3.89
C SER A 82 -17.00 15.14 -5.12
N HIS A 83 -17.55 14.33 -6.02
CA HIS A 83 -16.89 14.01 -7.29
C HIS A 83 -16.56 15.25 -8.14
N ASN A 84 -17.31 16.35 -7.98
CA ASN A 84 -17.19 17.59 -8.75
C ASN A 84 -16.62 18.76 -7.95
N GLY A 85 -16.13 18.54 -6.72
CA GLY A 85 -15.41 19.54 -5.93
C GLY A 85 -15.85 19.57 -4.47
N VAL A 86 -16.15 20.74 -3.93
CA VAL A 86 -16.54 20.91 -2.52
C VAL A 86 -17.84 21.69 -2.41
N HIS A 87 -18.74 21.24 -1.55
CA HIS A 87 -20.03 21.89 -1.32
C HIS A 87 -20.21 22.25 0.16
N GLY A 88 -20.61 23.49 0.42
CA GLY A 88 -20.96 24.05 1.73
C GLY A 88 -22.34 24.68 1.67
N GLY A 89 -23.19 24.43 2.69
CA GLY A 89 -24.66 24.63 2.70
C GLY A 89 -25.31 25.90 2.10
N ALA A 90 -24.61 26.99 1.74
CA ALA A 90 -25.19 28.08 0.96
C ALA A 90 -24.20 28.77 -0.02
N GLY A 91 -24.62 28.88 -1.29
CA GLY A 91 -24.14 29.84 -2.30
C GLY A 91 -22.64 29.83 -2.60
N PRO A 92 -21.87 30.90 -2.23
CA PRO A 92 -20.49 31.10 -2.65
C PRO A 92 -19.47 30.12 -2.04
N SER A 93 -19.90 29.27 -1.11
CA SER A 93 -19.06 28.24 -0.49
C SER A 93 -18.95 26.96 -1.33
N ASN A 94 -19.75 26.83 -2.40
CA ASN A 94 -19.65 25.73 -3.35
C ASN A 94 -18.55 26.00 -4.39
N ARG A 95 -17.78 24.96 -4.69
CA ARG A 95 -16.76 24.91 -5.75
C ARG A 95 -16.99 23.65 -6.55
N SER A 96 -17.62 23.78 -7.71
CA SER A 96 -18.03 22.65 -8.57
C SER A 96 -17.24 22.55 -9.88
N ALA A 97 -16.06 23.16 -9.96
CA ALA A 97 -15.28 23.27 -11.22
C ALA A 97 -14.33 22.10 -11.47
N HIS A 98 -14.20 21.16 -10.53
CA HIS A 98 -13.13 20.18 -10.54
C HIS A 98 -13.74 18.77 -10.48
N ARG A 99 -13.74 18.05 -11.61
CA ARG A 99 -14.17 16.64 -11.67
C ARG A 99 -13.01 15.67 -11.47
N LEU A 100 -13.19 14.74 -10.53
CA LEU A 100 -12.27 13.61 -10.38
C LEU A 100 -12.20 12.77 -11.66
N PRO A 101 -11.03 12.20 -11.99
CA PRO A 101 -10.92 11.24 -13.07
C PRO A 101 -11.76 10.00 -12.75
N GLU A 102 -12.51 9.54 -13.75
CA GLU A 102 -13.31 8.31 -13.66
C GLU A 102 -12.43 7.07 -13.78
N ASN A 103 -12.84 5.98 -13.13
CA ASN A 103 -12.19 4.67 -13.16
C ASN A 103 -10.69 4.75 -12.86
N SER A 104 -10.33 5.67 -11.97
CA SER A 104 -8.97 5.93 -11.55
C SER A 104 -8.94 6.25 -10.07
N MET A 105 -8.06 5.55 -9.35
CA MET A 105 -7.77 5.85 -7.95
C MET A 105 -7.24 7.28 -7.83
N THR A 106 -7.83 8.07 -6.94
CA THR A 106 -7.37 9.42 -6.60
C THR A 106 -7.36 9.59 -5.10
N VAL A 107 -6.28 10.17 -4.56
CA VAL A 107 -6.27 10.69 -3.19
C VAL A 107 -6.79 12.12 -3.22
N VAL A 108 -7.90 12.38 -2.53
CA VAL A 108 -8.53 13.69 -2.45
C VAL A 108 -8.31 14.26 -1.06
N SER A 109 -7.97 15.53 -0.96
CA SER A 109 -7.78 16.18 0.33
C SER A 109 -8.43 17.54 0.41
N LEU A 110 -9.05 17.83 1.55
CA LEU A 110 -9.62 19.13 1.89
C LEU A 110 -8.99 19.62 3.18
N GLN A 111 -8.33 20.77 3.12
CA GLN A 111 -7.79 21.47 4.29
C GLN A 111 -8.62 22.72 4.55
N PHE A 112 -8.81 23.05 5.82
CA PHE A 112 -9.37 24.33 6.26
C PHE A 112 -8.56 24.82 7.44
N ASP A 113 -7.98 26.02 7.36
CA ASP A 113 -7.13 26.59 8.43
C ASP A 113 -7.90 27.50 9.41
N GLY A 114 -9.23 27.50 9.32
CA GLY A 114 -10.11 28.41 10.05
C GLY A 114 -10.53 29.64 9.23
N THR A 115 -9.81 29.96 8.15
CA THR A 115 -10.13 31.08 7.24
C THR A 115 -10.18 30.65 5.79
N THR A 116 -9.23 29.83 5.36
CA THR A 116 -9.02 29.43 3.97
C THR A 116 -9.15 27.92 3.84
N ALA A 117 -9.93 27.49 2.85
CA ALA A 117 -10.06 26.12 2.42
C ALA A 117 -9.19 25.86 1.19
N LYS A 118 -8.53 24.70 1.14
CA LYS A 118 -7.72 24.24 0.01
C LYS A 118 -8.11 22.83 -0.40
N LEU A 119 -8.35 22.61 -1.69
CA LEU A 119 -8.68 21.31 -2.28
C LEU A 119 -7.50 20.77 -3.08
N TYR A 120 -7.16 19.50 -2.89
CA TYR A 120 -6.09 18.80 -3.61
C TYR A 120 -6.58 17.49 -4.21
N TRP A 121 -6.01 17.14 -5.37
CA TRP A 121 -5.99 15.77 -5.89
C TRP A 121 -4.54 15.31 -6.02
N GLY A 122 -4.19 14.23 -5.34
CA GLY A 122 -2.81 13.92 -5.03
C GLY A 122 -2.15 15.14 -4.39
N LYS A 123 -0.98 15.53 -4.91
CA LYS A 123 -0.25 16.74 -4.48
C LYS A 123 -0.64 18.01 -5.23
N SER A 124 -1.54 17.92 -6.22
CA SER A 124 -1.92 19.05 -7.06
C SER A 124 -3.05 19.84 -6.42
N LYS A 125 -2.77 21.07 -5.97
CA LYS A 125 -3.80 22.01 -5.51
C LYS A 125 -4.74 22.36 -6.65
N LYS A 126 -6.03 22.16 -6.45
CA LYS A 126 -7.10 22.42 -7.42
C LYS A 126 -7.79 23.74 -7.18
N ASP A 127 -8.04 24.05 -5.91
CA ASP A 127 -8.76 25.26 -5.52
C ASP A 127 -8.28 25.77 -4.16
N GLU A 128 -8.49 27.06 -3.92
CA GLU A 128 -8.21 27.76 -2.68
C GLU A 128 -9.21 28.93 -2.52
N TRP A 129 -9.97 28.94 -1.42
CA TRP A 129 -10.98 29.97 -1.19
C TRP A 129 -11.27 30.20 0.28
N ASN A 130 -11.90 31.33 0.61
CA ASN A 130 -12.38 31.63 1.95
C ASN A 130 -13.88 31.28 2.05
N PRO A 131 -14.26 30.14 2.66
CA PRO A 131 -15.67 29.79 2.82
C PRO A 131 -16.35 30.80 3.76
N LEU A 132 -17.48 31.36 3.34
CA LEU A 132 -18.16 32.43 4.08
C LEU A 132 -18.95 31.92 5.30
N ASP A 133 -19.22 30.61 5.37
CA ASP A 133 -20.29 30.08 6.21
C ASP A 133 -19.96 28.73 6.89
N TRP A 134 -18.68 28.33 6.95
CA TRP A 134 -18.26 27.10 7.66
C TRP A 134 -18.18 27.26 9.18
N THR A 135 -18.94 28.17 9.77
CA THR A 135 -18.94 28.49 11.20
C THR A 135 -19.80 27.52 12.04
N GLY A 136 -20.00 26.29 11.58
CA GLY A 136 -20.88 25.29 12.19
C GLY A 136 -20.38 24.73 13.54
N LYS A 137 -21.26 23.99 14.24
CA LYS A 137 -20.90 23.19 15.43
C LYS A 137 -20.52 21.78 15.00
N GLN A 138 -19.72 21.05 15.78
CA GLN A 138 -19.35 19.65 15.54
C GLN A 138 -20.46 18.80 14.89
N GLY A 139 -20.08 18.02 13.87
CA GLY A 139 -20.99 17.24 13.04
C GLY A 139 -20.57 15.77 12.93
N TYR A 140 -21.48 14.92 12.51
CA TYR A 140 -21.25 13.52 12.18
C TYR A 140 -20.53 13.41 10.84
N VAL A 141 -19.56 12.51 10.73
CA VAL A 141 -18.93 12.17 9.45
C VAL A 141 -19.83 11.20 8.71
N VAL A 142 -20.10 11.47 7.44
CA VAL A 142 -20.94 10.64 6.58
C VAL A 142 -20.18 10.34 5.30
N MET A 143 -20.04 9.07 4.95
CA MET A 143 -19.43 8.60 3.72
C MET A 143 -20.49 8.06 2.77
N GLY A 144 -20.33 8.35 1.49
CA GLY A 144 -21.19 7.84 0.42
C GLY A 144 -22.46 8.64 0.15
N MET A 145 -22.78 9.61 1.00
CA MET A 145 -23.90 10.53 0.78
C MET A 145 -23.68 11.85 1.53
N ALA A 146 -24.55 12.82 1.25
CA ALA A 146 -24.75 13.99 2.09
C ALA A 146 -26.21 14.01 2.52
N MET A 147 -26.44 14.29 3.79
CA MET A 147 -27.75 14.15 4.40
C MET A 147 -28.82 15.14 3.88
N GLN A 148 -28.44 16.12 3.06
CA GLN A 148 -29.35 17.09 2.44
C GLN A 148 -29.67 16.78 0.97
N SER A 149 -29.03 15.77 0.38
CA SER A 149 -29.36 15.31 -0.97
C SER A 149 -29.71 13.83 -0.97
N LEU A 150 -30.68 13.48 -1.83
CA LEU A 150 -30.90 12.10 -2.26
C LEU A 150 -29.82 11.61 -3.25
N SER A 151 -28.74 12.36 -3.41
CA SER A 151 -27.62 12.00 -4.27
C SER A 151 -26.61 11.16 -3.48
N ALA A 152 -26.33 9.96 -3.99
CA ALA A 152 -25.35 9.05 -3.44
C ALA A 152 -24.07 9.03 -4.27
N PHE A 153 -22.96 8.77 -3.60
CA PHE A 153 -21.69 8.48 -4.24
C PHE A 153 -21.75 7.16 -4.99
N GLN A 154 -21.34 7.20 -6.25
CA GLN A 154 -21.21 6.02 -7.10
C GLN A 154 -19.72 5.74 -7.31
N GLY A 155 -19.16 4.97 -6.39
CA GLY A 155 -17.75 4.62 -6.44
C GLY A 155 -17.28 3.83 -5.25
N LEU A 156 -15.96 3.67 -5.20
CA LEU A 156 -15.26 2.96 -4.16
C LEU A 156 -14.58 3.95 -3.21
N ILE A 157 -14.66 3.70 -1.91
CA ILE A 157 -13.83 4.36 -0.90
C ILE A 157 -12.89 3.30 -0.32
N GLY A 158 -11.59 3.56 -0.43
CA GLY A 158 -10.57 2.68 0.10
C GLY A 158 -10.22 3.01 1.55
N GLU A 159 -9.82 4.26 1.77
CA GLU A 159 -9.31 4.73 3.06
C GLU A 159 -9.68 6.18 3.27
N ALA A 160 -10.00 6.56 4.50
CA ALA A 160 -10.31 7.93 4.89
C ALA A 160 -9.60 8.29 6.20
N ALA A 161 -9.11 9.52 6.28
CA ALA A 161 -8.44 10.08 7.44
C ALA A 161 -8.97 11.49 7.72
N ALA A 162 -9.12 11.82 9.00
CA ALA A 162 -9.53 13.14 9.47
C ALA A 162 -8.60 13.64 10.57
N TYR A 163 -8.10 14.86 10.41
CA TYR A 163 -7.19 15.55 11.33
C TYR A 163 -7.87 16.78 11.93
N SER A 164 -7.65 17.04 13.23
CA SER A 164 -8.14 18.22 13.96
C SER A 164 -7.39 19.52 13.68
N THR A 165 -6.50 19.52 12.68
CA THR A 165 -5.73 20.68 12.25
C THR A 165 -5.65 20.76 10.72
N ALA A 166 -5.40 21.96 10.19
CA ALA A 166 -4.90 22.11 8.84
C ALA A 166 -3.44 21.66 8.81
N LEU A 167 -3.16 20.51 8.19
CA LEU A 167 -1.79 20.02 8.08
C LEU A 167 -0.95 20.99 7.23
N PRO A 168 0.31 21.25 7.59
CA PRO A 168 1.26 21.84 6.65
C PRO A 168 1.30 21.04 5.34
N GLU A 169 1.52 21.71 4.20
CA GLU A 169 1.52 21.04 2.88
C GLU A 169 2.54 19.89 2.79
N ALA A 170 3.70 20.03 3.45
CA ALA A 170 4.70 18.96 3.52
C ALA A 170 4.15 17.70 4.21
N ASP A 171 3.44 17.87 5.32
CA ASP A 171 2.85 16.77 6.08
C ASP A 171 1.67 16.15 5.30
N LEU A 172 0.84 16.98 4.68
CA LEU A 172 -0.23 16.52 3.79
C LEU A 172 0.36 15.66 2.66
N PHE A 173 1.41 16.13 2.00
CA PHE A 173 2.00 15.41 0.87
C PHE A 173 2.67 14.12 1.29
N SER A 174 3.20 14.03 2.51
CA SER A 174 3.67 12.76 3.08
C SER A 174 2.52 11.77 3.28
N VAL A 175 1.35 12.23 3.74
CA VAL A 175 0.14 11.39 3.87
C VAL A 175 -0.35 10.96 2.49
N VAL A 176 -0.38 11.86 1.51
CA VAL A 176 -0.75 11.56 0.12
C VAL A 176 0.18 10.51 -0.49
N ASP A 177 1.50 10.68 -0.38
CA ASP A 177 2.48 9.71 -0.89
C ASP A 177 2.27 8.32 -0.29
N HIS A 178 2.09 8.28 1.03
CA HIS A 178 1.80 7.03 1.73
C HIS A 178 0.55 6.37 1.17
N LEU A 179 -0.57 7.10 1.05
CA LEU A 179 -1.82 6.54 0.53
C LEU A 179 -1.73 6.14 -0.95
N GLU A 180 -1.09 6.94 -1.79
CA GLU A 180 -0.91 6.62 -3.22
C GLU A 180 -0.06 5.35 -3.40
N GLY A 181 1.06 5.20 -2.68
CA GLY A 181 1.87 3.97 -2.73
C GLY A 181 1.17 2.77 -2.08
N LYS A 182 0.42 3.02 -1.01
CA LYS A 182 -0.34 2.00 -0.29
C LYS A 182 -1.51 1.45 -1.11
N TRP A 183 -2.12 2.27 -1.98
CA TRP A 183 -3.26 1.93 -2.83
C TRP A 183 -2.93 1.79 -4.32
N SER A 184 -1.68 1.99 -4.74
CA SER A 184 -1.27 1.74 -6.12
C SER A 184 -1.34 0.25 -6.45
N GLY A 185 -1.89 -0.07 -7.62
CA GLY A 185 -2.05 -1.45 -8.05
C GLY A 185 -0.73 -2.01 -8.52
N GLY A 186 -0.09 -2.85 -7.70
CA GLY A 186 1.07 -3.69 -8.03
C GLY A 186 2.33 -2.95 -8.47
N GLY A 187 2.28 -2.18 -9.56
CA GLY A 187 3.39 -1.63 -10.31
C GLY A 187 4.24 -0.58 -9.58
N LEU A 188 5.50 -0.52 -10.02
CA LEU A 188 6.54 0.36 -9.48
C LEU A 188 6.51 1.73 -10.19
N PRO A 189 6.94 2.82 -9.51
CA PRO A 189 6.94 4.17 -10.10
C PRO A 189 7.95 4.34 -11.24
N ILE A 190 8.96 3.48 -11.31
CA ILE A 190 9.97 3.45 -12.37
C ILE A 190 9.86 2.11 -13.10
N THR A 191 9.45 2.14 -14.38
CA THR A 191 9.32 0.96 -15.25
C THR A 191 10.40 0.89 -16.31
N ALA A 192 11.09 2.00 -16.59
CA ALA A 192 12.21 2.02 -17.50
C ALA A 192 13.31 1.06 -17.02
N HIS A 193 13.77 0.17 -17.91
CA HIS A 193 14.79 -0.85 -17.63
C HIS A 193 14.40 -1.89 -16.55
N LEU A 194 13.14 -1.90 -16.09
CA LEU A 194 12.64 -2.95 -15.21
C LEU A 194 12.68 -4.29 -15.96
N GLN A 195 13.28 -5.29 -15.35
CA GLN A 195 13.46 -6.63 -15.91
C GLN A 195 12.81 -7.72 -15.07
N GLY A 196 12.51 -7.44 -13.81
CA GLY A 196 11.78 -8.39 -12.98
C GLY A 196 11.06 -7.63 -11.87
N HIS A 197 9.82 -8.01 -11.61
CA HIS A 197 9.03 -7.45 -10.52
C HIS A 197 8.12 -8.53 -9.95
N TRP A 198 8.27 -8.81 -8.66
CA TRP A 198 7.53 -9.84 -7.97
C TRP A 198 6.95 -9.26 -6.70
N ASP A 199 5.63 -9.20 -6.58
CA ASP A 199 4.91 -8.70 -5.41
C ASP A 199 3.97 -9.77 -4.82
N ALA A 200 4.21 -10.14 -3.56
CA ALA A 200 3.44 -11.17 -2.86
C ALA A 200 2.02 -10.71 -2.47
N ARG A 201 1.73 -9.41 -2.51
CA ARG A 201 0.37 -8.87 -2.33
C ARG A 201 -0.53 -9.14 -3.53
N VAL A 202 0.05 -9.29 -4.73
CA VAL A 202 -0.71 -9.53 -5.96
C VAL A 202 -1.09 -11.00 -5.99
N ARG A 203 -2.20 -11.38 -5.34
CA ARG A 203 -2.57 -12.79 -5.18
C ARG A 203 -2.68 -13.56 -6.50
N SER A 204 -3.09 -12.87 -7.57
CA SER A 204 -3.16 -13.43 -8.92
C SER A 204 -1.80 -13.75 -9.54
N SER A 205 -0.70 -13.19 -9.03
CA SER A 205 0.68 -13.51 -9.44
C SER A 205 1.18 -14.83 -8.84
N LEU A 206 0.49 -15.37 -7.84
CA LEU A 206 0.96 -16.52 -7.07
C LEU A 206 0.20 -17.80 -7.43
N THR A 207 0.94 -18.85 -7.81
CA THR A 207 0.40 -20.22 -7.77
C THR A 207 0.71 -20.81 -6.41
N VAL A 208 -0.34 -21.18 -5.67
CA VAL A 208 -0.20 -21.77 -4.34
C VAL A 208 -0.98 -23.06 -4.21
N GLU A 209 -0.48 -23.92 -3.34
CA GLU A 209 -1.15 -25.14 -2.90
C GLU A 209 -1.39 -25.06 -1.39
N THR A 210 -2.63 -25.30 -0.96
CA THR A 210 -2.96 -25.32 0.47
C THR A 210 -2.76 -26.74 1.01
N SER A 211 -1.84 -26.90 1.95
CA SER A 211 -1.71 -28.10 2.79
C SER A 211 -2.50 -27.90 4.10
N ALA A 212 -2.52 -28.90 4.99
CA ALA A 212 -3.30 -28.83 6.23
C ALA A 212 -2.93 -27.62 7.12
N ASP A 213 -1.66 -27.19 7.09
CA ASP A 213 -1.12 -26.15 7.98
C ASP A 213 -0.40 -24.99 7.25
N GLU A 214 -0.17 -25.10 5.94
CA GLU A 214 0.63 -24.12 5.17
C GLU A 214 0.01 -23.79 3.81
N ILE A 215 0.23 -22.57 3.33
CA ILE A 215 -0.06 -22.17 1.95
C ILE A 215 1.27 -22.19 1.20
N LEU A 216 1.58 -23.24 0.47
CA LEU A 216 2.86 -23.42 -0.22
C LEU A 216 2.86 -22.68 -1.55
N VAL A 217 3.93 -21.98 -1.88
CA VAL A 217 4.07 -21.19 -3.10
C VAL A 217 4.94 -21.95 -4.09
N SER A 218 4.38 -22.35 -5.23
CA SER A 218 5.12 -23.02 -6.30
C SER A 218 5.59 -22.05 -7.39
N GLU A 219 4.91 -20.91 -7.53
CA GLU A 219 5.20 -19.94 -8.57
C GLU A 219 4.88 -18.53 -8.10
N MET A 220 5.73 -17.58 -8.50
CA MET A 220 5.49 -16.16 -8.40
C MET A 220 5.79 -15.52 -9.76
N MET A 221 4.73 -15.07 -10.43
CA MET A 221 4.78 -14.47 -11.75
C MET A 221 5.50 -13.13 -11.72
N ASP A 222 6.22 -12.84 -12.81
CA ASP A 222 6.84 -11.56 -13.05
C ASP A 222 5.81 -10.54 -13.58
N LEU A 223 5.59 -9.49 -12.79
CA LEU A 223 4.67 -8.40 -13.04
C LEU A 223 5.25 -7.32 -13.97
N SER A 224 6.55 -7.36 -14.27
CA SER A 224 7.18 -6.41 -15.20
C SER A 224 6.79 -6.67 -16.65
N GLY A 225 6.33 -7.89 -16.97
CA GLY A 225 6.01 -8.33 -18.32
C GLY A 225 7.19 -8.94 -19.09
N GLU A 226 8.37 -9.03 -18.48
CA GLU A 226 9.60 -9.52 -19.13
C GLU A 226 9.78 -11.04 -19.04
N GLY A 227 8.93 -11.73 -18.27
CA GLY A 227 8.79 -13.19 -18.28
C GLY A 227 9.73 -13.92 -17.35
N PHE A 228 10.24 -13.26 -16.31
CA PHE A 228 11.14 -13.87 -15.32
C PHE A 228 10.41 -14.50 -14.12
N THR A 229 9.34 -15.24 -14.37
CA THR A 229 8.64 -16.01 -13.34
C THR A 229 9.62 -16.89 -12.54
N VAL A 230 9.46 -16.88 -11.21
CA VAL A 230 10.25 -17.71 -10.29
C VAL A 230 9.43 -18.88 -9.78
N LEU A 231 10.08 -20.06 -9.71
CA LEU A 231 9.45 -21.36 -9.51
C LEU A 231 10.11 -22.15 -8.38
N ALA A 232 9.31 -22.96 -7.70
CA ALA A 232 9.72 -23.94 -6.70
C ALA A 232 8.88 -25.21 -6.83
N SER A 233 9.48 -26.36 -6.53
CA SER A 233 8.82 -27.67 -6.63
C SER A 233 9.02 -28.52 -5.39
N GLY A 234 8.04 -29.37 -5.04
CA GLY A 234 8.17 -30.34 -3.96
C GLY A 234 8.40 -29.67 -2.60
N ASP A 235 9.40 -30.16 -1.86
CA ASP A 235 9.72 -29.68 -0.50
C ASP A 235 10.51 -28.37 -0.49
N HIS A 236 10.92 -27.86 -1.66
CA HIS A 236 11.65 -26.60 -1.83
C HIS A 236 10.74 -25.36 -1.79
N ARG A 237 9.42 -25.53 -1.69
CA ARG A 237 8.44 -24.45 -1.77
C ARG A 237 8.43 -23.61 -0.48
N PRO A 238 8.53 -22.27 -0.58
CA PRO A 238 8.29 -21.41 0.57
C PRO A 238 6.80 -21.34 0.89
N THR A 239 6.48 -20.75 2.05
CA THR A 239 5.11 -20.63 2.55
C THR A 239 4.62 -19.19 2.41
N LEU A 240 3.46 -18.96 1.83
CA LEU A 240 2.78 -17.67 1.86
C LEU A 240 2.26 -17.41 3.28
N LYS A 241 2.64 -16.28 3.87
CA LYS A 241 2.05 -15.73 5.09
C LYS A 241 1.10 -14.60 4.69
N PRO A 242 -0.24 -14.81 4.74
CA PRO A 242 -1.20 -13.79 4.30
C PRO A 242 -1.11 -12.47 5.07
N ASN A 243 -0.63 -12.51 6.31
CA ASN A 243 -0.42 -11.35 7.19
C ASN A 243 1.04 -11.33 7.66
N GLY A 244 1.99 -11.41 6.71
CA GLY A 244 3.43 -11.43 6.97
C GLY A 244 3.95 -10.05 7.35
N ILE A 245 4.62 -9.38 6.41
CA ILE A 245 5.26 -8.08 6.66
C ILE A 245 4.17 -7.03 6.91
N ASN A 246 4.12 -6.51 8.14
CA ASN A 246 3.24 -5.39 8.49
C ASN A 246 1.74 -5.64 8.16
N GLY A 247 1.29 -6.89 8.22
CA GLY A 247 -0.09 -7.29 7.90
C GLY A 247 -0.37 -7.48 6.40
N HIS A 248 0.62 -7.31 5.53
CA HIS A 248 0.53 -7.64 4.11
C HIS A 248 1.01 -9.07 3.83
N ALA A 249 0.51 -9.68 2.76
CA ALA A 249 0.93 -11.01 2.33
C ALA A 249 2.42 -11.00 1.95
N ALA A 250 3.20 -11.94 2.47
CA ALA A 250 4.63 -12.08 2.19
C ALA A 250 5.04 -13.56 2.10
N ILE A 251 6.17 -13.85 1.45
CA ILE A 251 6.68 -15.20 1.25
C ILE A 251 7.70 -15.52 2.34
N ASP A 252 7.43 -16.54 3.14
CA ASP A 252 8.26 -17.05 4.22
C ASP A 252 9.14 -18.21 3.76
N PHE A 253 10.46 -18.06 3.93
CA PHE A 253 11.45 -19.06 3.58
C PHE A 253 11.86 -19.95 4.79
N GLY A 254 11.42 -19.62 6.00
CA GLY A 254 11.31 -20.53 7.14
C GLY A 254 12.62 -21.18 7.64
N ALA A 255 13.80 -20.69 7.25
CA ALA A 255 15.11 -21.27 7.57
C ALA A 255 15.29 -22.75 7.19
N ARG A 256 14.42 -23.28 6.31
CA ARG A 256 14.52 -24.65 5.84
C ARG A 256 15.63 -24.72 4.79
N PRO A 257 16.56 -25.69 4.87
CA PRO A 257 17.54 -25.86 3.81
C PRO A 257 16.81 -26.11 2.48
N GLU A 258 17.38 -25.57 1.41
CA GLU A 258 16.89 -25.80 0.04
C GLU A 258 15.47 -25.26 -0.24
N VAL A 259 14.95 -24.31 0.55
CA VAL A 259 13.72 -23.59 0.23
C VAL A 259 14.04 -22.31 -0.52
N ALA A 260 13.55 -22.21 -1.75
CA ALA A 260 13.83 -21.09 -2.63
C ALA A 260 12.78 -20.92 -3.72
N LEU A 261 12.77 -19.76 -4.37
CA LEU A 261 12.13 -19.56 -5.67
C LEU A 261 13.23 -19.21 -6.67
N ALA A 262 13.32 -19.92 -7.80
CA ALA A 262 14.33 -19.66 -8.83
C ALA A 262 13.69 -19.39 -10.18
N SER A 263 14.23 -18.43 -10.92
CA SER A 263 13.76 -18.16 -12.28
C SER A 263 13.96 -19.37 -13.19
N ALA A 264 13.03 -19.59 -14.12
CA ALA A 264 13.21 -20.56 -15.20
C ALA A 264 14.20 -20.09 -16.28
N SER A 265 14.52 -18.79 -16.29
CA SER A 265 15.30 -18.11 -17.33
C SER A 265 16.51 -17.37 -16.75
N LYS A 266 17.56 -17.24 -17.56
CA LYS A 266 18.74 -16.45 -17.18
C LYS A 266 18.40 -14.96 -17.19
N HIS A 267 18.73 -14.26 -16.11
CA HIS A 267 18.37 -12.87 -15.92
C HIS A 267 19.50 -11.92 -16.39
N PRO A 268 19.19 -10.74 -16.96
CA PRO A 268 20.21 -9.82 -17.48
C PRO A 268 20.96 -9.03 -16.41
N THR A 269 20.47 -9.00 -15.18
CA THR A 269 21.15 -8.33 -14.05
C THR A 269 22.22 -9.24 -13.45
N TYR A 270 23.38 -9.29 -14.08
CA TYR A 270 24.53 -10.06 -13.60
C TYR A 270 25.76 -9.18 -13.50
N GLY A 271 26.70 -9.55 -12.64
CA GLY A 271 27.84 -8.72 -12.24
C GLY A 271 28.85 -8.27 -13.32
N ALA A 272 28.63 -8.59 -14.59
CA ALA A 272 29.36 -7.98 -15.71
C ALA A 272 28.66 -6.74 -16.31
N ASN A 273 27.39 -6.50 -15.97
CA ASN A 273 26.59 -5.39 -16.45
C ASN A 273 26.09 -4.54 -15.28
N PRO A 274 25.78 -3.25 -15.51
CA PRO A 274 25.08 -2.45 -14.52
C PRO A 274 23.73 -3.05 -14.16
N PHE A 275 23.32 -2.89 -12.89
CA PHE A 275 22.00 -3.31 -12.43
C PHE A 275 21.58 -2.59 -11.15
N THR A 276 20.30 -2.69 -10.82
CA THR A 276 19.77 -2.32 -9.50
C THR A 276 18.79 -3.39 -9.03
N TRP A 277 18.94 -3.83 -7.78
CA TRP A 277 17.97 -4.67 -7.09
C TRP A 277 17.36 -3.89 -5.94
N VAL A 278 16.06 -4.06 -5.73
CA VAL A 278 15.33 -3.52 -4.58
C VAL A 278 14.47 -4.63 -4.02
N VAL A 279 14.52 -4.86 -2.71
CA VAL A 279 13.75 -5.93 -2.05
C VAL A 279 13.15 -5.39 -0.76
N VAL A 280 11.87 -5.68 -0.54
CA VAL A 280 11.19 -5.51 0.74
C VAL A 280 11.30 -6.81 1.52
N VAL A 281 11.95 -6.74 2.68
CA VAL A 281 12.28 -7.92 3.48
C VAL A 281 12.03 -7.67 4.95
N GLU A 282 11.72 -8.74 5.69
CA GLU A 282 11.78 -8.78 7.15
C GLU A 282 12.62 -9.97 7.58
N VAL A 283 13.73 -9.71 8.29
CA VAL A 283 14.62 -10.76 8.80
C VAL A 283 14.11 -11.24 10.15
N MET A 284 13.80 -12.52 10.28
CA MET A 284 13.26 -13.07 11.54
C MET A 284 14.36 -13.54 12.50
N ASP A 285 15.52 -13.95 11.98
CA ASP A 285 16.67 -14.39 12.77
C ASP A 285 17.97 -14.05 12.03
N LYS A 286 18.94 -13.46 12.73
CA LYS A 286 20.28 -13.19 12.19
C LYS A 286 21.09 -14.45 11.92
N GLY A 287 20.68 -15.61 12.44
CA GLY A 287 21.48 -16.83 12.37
C GLY A 287 22.88 -16.65 13.00
N ASP A 288 23.79 -17.55 12.65
CA ASP A 288 25.16 -17.63 13.18
C ASP A 288 26.16 -16.64 12.55
N GLY A 289 25.69 -15.72 11.70
CA GLY A 289 26.55 -14.81 10.93
C GLY A 289 27.02 -15.36 9.59
N SER A 290 26.50 -16.52 9.16
CA SER A 290 26.66 -17.04 7.79
C SER A 290 26.02 -16.13 6.73
N TRP A 291 26.33 -16.38 5.46
CA TRP A 291 25.77 -15.63 4.33
C TRP A 291 24.40 -16.17 3.99
N ASN A 292 23.34 -15.70 4.65
CA ASN A 292 21.96 -16.09 4.33
C ASN A 292 21.41 -15.18 3.22
N PRO A 293 21.39 -15.64 1.95
CA PRO A 293 21.08 -14.82 0.78
C PRO A 293 19.58 -14.61 0.66
N ILE A 294 19.15 -13.35 0.62
CA ILE A 294 17.73 -12.96 0.48
C ILE A 294 17.34 -13.10 -0.99
N ILE A 295 18.11 -12.45 -1.86
CA ILE A 295 17.98 -12.56 -3.30
C ILE A 295 19.37 -12.61 -3.92
N SER A 296 19.52 -13.40 -4.97
CA SER A 296 20.77 -13.55 -5.68
C SER A 296 20.58 -13.65 -7.18
N THR A 297 21.65 -13.32 -7.88
CA THR A 297 21.82 -13.47 -9.32
C THR A 297 23.09 -14.22 -9.61
N ASN A 298 23.37 -14.47 -10.90
CA ASN A 298 24.46 -15.33 -11.36
C ASN A 298 24.36 -16.74 -10.77
N GLU A 299 23.16 -17.18 -10.41
CA GLU A 299 22.97 -18.49 -9.79
C GLU A 299 22.95 -19.60 -10.82
N ALA A 300 23.28 -20.79 -10.36
CA ALA A 300 23.07 -22.01 -11.12
C ALA A 300 21.56 -22.36 -11.15
N PRO A 301 21.07 -23.12 -12.15
CA PRO A 301 19.68 -23.57 -12.17
C PRO A 301 19.43 -24.64 -11.09
N TRP A 302 18.17 -24.93 -10.78
CA TRP A 302 17.76 -25.99 -9.83
C TRP A 302 18.44 -27.35 -10.08
N SER A 303 18.67 -27.74 -11.34
CA SER A 303 19.35 -29.00 -11.70
C SER A 303 20.82 -29.08 -11.25
N SER A 304 21.36 -27.95 -10.78
CA SER A 304 22.73 -27.72 -10.33
C SER A 304 22.80 -27.36 -8.84
N LEU A 305 21.71 -27.57 -8.09
CA LEU A 305 21.66 -27.33 -6.65
C LEU A 305 22.85 -28.03 -5.95
N ASN A 306 23.59 -27.27 -5.13
CA ASN A 306 24.77 -27.72 -4.40
C ASN A 306 25.92 -28.25 -5.27
N ARG A 307 26.03 -27.80 -6.54
CA ARG A 307 27.14 -28.14 -7.44
C ARG A 307 28.01 -26.92 -7.78
N ASP A 308 29.30 -27.15 -7.86
CA ASP A 308 30.26 -26.16 -8.37
C ASP A 308 30.31 -26.19 -9.91
N ASP A 309 29.34 -25.54 -10.55
CA ASP A 309 29.26 -25.40 -12.02
C ASP A 309 29.92 -24.10 -12.53
N GLY A 310 30.72 -23.45 -11.68
CA GLY A 310 31.43 -22.21 -12.00
C GLY A 310 30.52 -20.98 -12.15
N TYR A 311 29.30 -21.04 -11.63
CA TYR A 311 28.50 -19.86 -11.34
C TYR A 311 29.13 -19.09 -10.16
N ARG A 312 28.90 -17.78 -10.10
CA ARG A 312 29.45 -16.92 -9.05
C ARG A 312 28.37 -15.96 -8.60
N SER A 313 27.60 -16.42 -7.62
CA SER A 313 26.46 -15.70 -7.07
C SER A 313 26.84 -14.28 -6.65
N VAL A 314 26.01 -13.32 -7.03
CA VAL A 314 25.98 -12.00 -6.42
C VAL A 314 24.66 -11.89 -5.67
N ALA A 315 24.71 -11.74 -4.36
CA ALA A 315 23.54 -11.80 -3.51
C ALA A 315 23.45 -10.64 -2.54
N ILE A 316 22.25 -10.12 -2.36
CA ILE A 316 21.91 -9.36 -1.15
C ILE A 316 21.68 -10.39 -0.05
N SER A 317 22.43 -10.30 1.04
CA SER A 317 22.31 -11.17 2.21
C SER A 317 21.84 -10.37 3.43
N HIS A 318 21.39 -11.07 4.47
CA HIS A 318 20.95 -10.41 5.70
C HIS A 318 22.06 -9.56 6.37
N ASN A 319 23.33 -9.83 6.07
CA ASN A 319 24.52 -9.18 6.62
C ASN A 319 25.30 -8.33 5.60
N GLY A 320 24.75 -8.11 4.40
CA GLY A 320 25.33 -7.21 3.40
C GLY A 320 25.22 -7.78 1.98
N VAL A 321 26.36 -7.96 1.31
CA VAL A 321 26.42 -8.47 -0.07
C VAL A 321 27.46 -9.57 -0.20
N HIS A 322 27.06 -10.68 -0.81
CA HIS A 322 27.93 -11.80 -1.13
C HIS A 322 28.26 -11.80 -2.64
N GLY A 323 29.52 -12.09 -2.98
CA GLY A 323 30.06 -12.10 -4.35
C GLY A 323 31.18 -13.13 -4.53
N GLY A 324 31.21 -14.20 -3.73
CA GLY A 324 32.22 -15.26 -3.77
C GLY A 324 33.43 -15.00 -2.85
N ALA A 325 34.25 -13.98 -3.12
CA ALA A 325 35.48 -13.70 -2.36
C ALA A 325 35.61 -12.22 -1.96
N GLY A 326 36.49 -11.88 -1.00
CA GLY A 326 36.84 -10.48 -0.76
C GLY A 326 37.69 -9.93 -1.92
N PRO A 327 37.49 -8.69 -2.40
CA PRO A 327 36.63 -7.60 -1.88
C PRO A 327 35.19 -7.60 -2.42
N SER A 328 34.78 -8.63 -3.15
CA SER A 328 33.43 -8.82 -3.71
C SER A 328 32.37 -9.09 -2.64
N ASN A 329 32.81 -9.55 -1.45
CA ASN A 329 32.01 -9.74 -0.24
C ASN A 329 32.05 -8.51 0.67
N ARG A 330 30.90 -8.09 1.19
CA ARG A 330 30.74 -7.07 2.23
C ARG A 330 29.77 -7.57 3.31
N SER A 331 30.30 -7.96 4.48
CA SER A 331 29.55 -8.61 5.59
C SER A 331 29.35 -7.75 6.84
N ALA A 332 29.54 -6.43 6.77
CA ALA A 332 29.53 -5.57 7.96
C ALA A 332 28.15 -4.97 8.29
N HIS A 333 27.13 -5.22 7.47
CA HIS A 333 25.87 -4.48 7.50
C HIS A 333 24.72 -5.44 7.75
N ARG A 334 24.39 -5.68 9.02
CA ARG A 334 23.26 -6.54 9.41
C ARG A 334 21.94 -5.78 9.34
N LEU A 335 21.00 -6.30 8.57
CA LEU A 335 19.61 -5.84 8.58
C LEU A 335 19.02 -5.94 10.01
N PRO A 336 18.13 -5.00 10.39
CA PRO A 336 17.40 -5.10 11.63
C PRO A 336 16.49 -6.34 11.62
N GLU A 337 16.38 -7.01 12.77
CA GLU A 337 15.47 -8.14 12.95
C GLU A 337 14.05 -7.65 13.21
N ASN A 338 13.06 -8.45 12.79
CA ASN A 338 11.63 -8.25 13.05
C ASN A 338 11.16 -6.84 12.67
N SER A 339 11.75 -6.32 11.59
CA SER A 339 11.48 -4.98 11.08
C SER A 339 11.53 -4.99 9.56
N MET A 340 10.46 -4.50 8.94
CA MET A 340 10.42 -4.28 7.49
C MET A 340 11.56 -3.36 7.07
N THR A 341 12.36 -3.79 6.10
CA THR A 341 13.42 -2.99 5.50
C THR A 341 13.33 -3.09 3.98
N VAL A 342 13.42 -1.95 3.29
CA VAL A 342 13.69 -1.93 1.86
C VAL A 342 15.20 -1.91 1.66
N VAL A 343 15.77 -3.02 1.17
CA VAL A 343 17.20 -3.14 0.88
C VAL A 343 17.43 -2.97 -0.61
N SER A 344 18.49 -2.27 -1.00
CA SER A 344 18.82 -2.09 -2.41
C SER A 344 20.31 -2.24 -2.69
N LEU A 345 20.63 -2.92 -3.79
CA LEU A 345 21.98 -3.04 -4.33
C LEU A 345 22.02 -2.44 -5.73
N GLN A 346 22.78 -1.38 -5.90
CA GLN A 346 23.04 -0.72 -7.17
C GLN A 346 24.47 -1.04 -7.60
N PHE A 347 24.69 -1.39 -8.86
CA PHE A 347 26.01 -1.59 -9.45
C PHE A 347 26.07 -0.91 -10.81
N ASP A 348 27.00 0.02 -11.00
CA ASP A 348 27.13 0.80 -12.25
C ASP A 348 28.08 0.17 -13.29
N GLY A 349 28.52 -1.06 -13.05
CA GLY A 349 29.56 -1.75 -13.83
C GLY A 349 30.96 -1.62 -13.24
N THR A 350 31.18 -0.70 -12.29
CA THR A 350 32.46 -0.52 -11.58
C THR A 350 32.29 -0.47 -10.07
N THR A 351 31.31 0.30 -9.61
CA THR A 351 31.05 0.60 -8.19
C THR A 351 29.69 0.04 -7.78
N ALA A 352 29.69 -0.68 -6.67
CA ALA A 352 28.49 -1.18 -5.99
C ALA A 352 28.16 -0.28 -4.80
N LYS A 353 26.86 -0.01 -4.60
CA LYS A 353 26.32 0.72 -3.45
C LYS A 353 25.19 -0.07 -2.80
N LEU A 354 25.24 -0.21 -1.49
CA LEU A 354 24.21 -0.88 -0.68
C LEU A 354 23.43 0.17 0.11
N TYR A 355 22.09 0.09 0.07
CA TYR A 355 21.19 0.98 0.79
C TYR A 355 20.21 0.21 1.66
N TRP A 356 19.83 0.81 2.79
CA TRP A 356 18.61 0.47 3.53
C TRP A 356 17.71 1.70 3.57
N GLY A 357 16.51 1.59 3.00
CA GLY A 357 15.73 2.75 2.60
C GLY A 357 16.59 3.67 1.74
N LYS A 358 16.62 4.96 2.09
CA LYS A 358 17.45 5.97 1.41
C LYS A 358 18.85 6.13 2.02
N SER A 359 19.18 5.36 3.06
CA SER A 359 20.48 5.47 3.74
C SER A 359 21.53 4.56 3.12
N LYS A 360 22.55 5.13 2.48
CA LYS A 360 23.70 4.39 1.97
C LYS A 360 24.49 3.75 3.12
N LYS A 361 24.72 2.45 3.05
CA LYS A 361 25.44 1.65 4.05
C LYS A 361 26.86 1.33 3.63
N ASP A 362 27.06 1.07 2.34
CA ASP A 362 28.37 0.77 1.79
C ASP A 362 28.50 1.25 0.35
N GLU A 363 29.74 1.46 -0.07
CA GLU A 363 30.14 1.78 -1.44
C GLU A 363 31.53 1.21 -1.70
N TRP A 364 31.66 0.37 -2.73
CA TRP A 364 32.94 -0.24 -3.06
C TRP A 364 33.03 -0.68 -4.51
N ASN A 365 34.25 -1.01 -4.95
CA ASN A 365 34.50 -1.61 -6.25
C ASN A 365 34.65 -3.14 -6.07
N PRO A 366 33.62 -3.95 -6.36
CA PRO A 366 33.74 -5.40 -6.29
C PRO A 366 34.74 -5.90 -7.34
N LEU A 367 35.47 -6.97 -7.00
CA LEU A 367 36.26 -7.72 -7.98
C LEU A 367 35.49 -8.98 -8.39
N ASP A 368 35.81 -9.58 -9.55
CA ASP A 368 35.34 -10.91 -9.94
C ASP A 368 33.81 -11.15 -9.97
N TRP A 369 33.00 -10.09 -10.06
CA TRP A 369 31.56 -10.17 -10.31
C TRP A 369 31.22 -10.57 -11.76
N THR A 370 32.23 -10.67 -12.63
CA THR A 370 32.13 -11.04 -14.06
C THR A 370 31.84 -12.53 -14.29
N GLY A 371 31.05 -13.15 -13.41
CA GLY A 371 30.60 -14.53 -13.54
C GLY A 371 29.69 -14.75 -14.75
N LYS A 372 29.34 -16.02 -14.98
CA LYS A 372 28.35 -16.38 -16.02
C LYS A 372 27.01 -15.72 -15.70
N GLN A 373 26.32 -15.24 -16.73
CA GLN A 373 24.91 -14.91 -16.61
C GLN A 373 24.13 -16.14 -16.10
N GLY A 374 23.39 -15.95 -15.01
CA GLY A 374 22.69 -17.01 -14.31
C GLY A 374 21.24 -16.67 -14.03
N TYR A 375 20.66 -17.40 -13.09
CA TYR A 375 19.25 -17.28 -12.72
C TYR A 375 19.08 -16.34 -11.53
N VAL A 376 17.89 -15.77 -11.39
CA VAL A 376 17.47 -15.12 -10.13
C VAL A 376 17.05 -16.20 -9.16
N VAL A 377 17.46 -16.08 -7.90
CA VAL A 377 17.00 -16.95 -6.83
C VAL A 377 16.63 -16.10 -5.62
N MET A 378 15.50 -16.41 -5.00
CA MET A 378 15.05 -15.82 -3.74
C MET A 378 15.10 -16.88 -2.65
N GLY A 379 15.56 -16.50 -1.46
CA GLY A 379 15.55 -17.35 -0.27
C GLY A 379 16.82 -18.16 -0.03
N MET A 380 17.71 -18.29 -1.02
CA MET A 380 19.04 -18.89 -0.85
C MET A 380 19.96 -18.55 -2.03
N ALA A 381 21.21 -19.03 -1.98
CA ALA A 381 22.07 -19.16 -3.16
C ALA A 381 22.14 -20.65 -3.57
N MET A 382 22.04 -20.98 -4.85
CA MET A 382 21.94 -22.38 -5.32
C MET A 382 23.22 -23.19 -5.08
N GLN A 383 24.34 -22.50 -4.89
CA GLN A 383 25.63 -23.11 -4.60
C GLN A 383 26.00 -23.08 -3.11
N SER A 384 25.12 -22.59 -2.24
CA SER A 384 25.32 -22.53 -0.79
C SER A 384 24.15 -23.20 -0.07
N LEU A 385 24.44 -23.93 1.00
CA LEU A 385 23.41 -24.48 1.89
C LEU A 385 22.81 -23.43 2.85
N SER A 386 23.30 -22.19 2.83
CA SER A 386 22.77 -21.11 3.65
C SER A 386 21.41 -20.64 3.11
N ALA A 387 20.37 -20.89 3.89
CA ALA A 387 19.00 -20.47 3.59
C ALA A 387 18.64 -19.17 4.32
N PHE A 388 17.81 -18.35 3.70
CA PHE A 388 17.25 -17.16 4.30
C PHE A 388 16.15 -17.50 5.32
N GLN A 389 16.23 -16.84 6.47
CA GLN A 389 15.22 -16.93 7.52
C GLN A 389 14.50 -15.59 7.65
N GLY A 390 13.40 -15.47 6.92
CA GLY A 390 12.57 -14.29 6.97
C GLY A 390 11.53 -14.26 5.85
N LEU A 391 10.93 -13.08 5.72
CA LEU A 391 9.88 -12.79 4.77
C LEU A 391 10.40 -11.94 3.63
N ILE A 392 10.05 -12.28 2.39
CA ILE A 392 10.19 -11.40 1.23
C ILE A 392 8.79 -10.95 0.82
N GLY A 393 8.57 -9.64 0.82
CA GLY A 393 7.30 -9.05 0.41
C GLY A 393 7.26 -8.78 -1.09
N GLU A 394 8.26 -8.03 -1.58
CA GLU A 394 8.34 -7.60 -2.96
C GLU A 394 9.79 -7.46 -3.39
N ALA A 395 10.08 -7.77 -4.65
CA ALA A 395 11.39 -7.61 -5.24
C ALA A 395 11.28 -6.99 -6.64
N ALA A 396 12.26 -6.16 -6.98
CA ALA A 396 12.40 -5.51 -8.28
C ALA A 396 13.85 -5.60 -8.76
N ALA A 397 14.03 -5.82 -10.06
CA ALA A 397 15.33 -5.92 -10.70
C ALA A 397 15.36 -5.05 -11.97
N TYR A 398 16.36 -4.17 -12.08
CA TYR A 398 16.56 -3.26 -13.19
C TYR A 398 17.88 -3.60 -13.91
N SER A 399 17.86 -3.60 -15.25
CA SER A 399 19.05 -3.83 -16.12
C SER A 399 20.04 -2.65 -16.17
N THR A 400 19.89 -1.67 -15.29
CA THR A 400 20.78 -0.51 -15.19
C THR A 400 21.00 -0.14 -13.74
N ALA A 401 22.07 0.61 -13.46
CA ALA A 401 22.18 1.37 -12.22
C ALA A 401 21.21 2.55 -12.30
N LEU A 402 20.08 2.46 -11.60
CA LEU A 402 19.13 3.56 -11.52
C LEU A 402 19.82 4.77 -10.90
N PRO A 403 19.61 6.00 -11.41
CA PRO A 403 19.99 7.20 -10.67
C PRO A 403 19.42 7.18 -9.24
N GLU A 404 20.12 7.78 -8.26
CA GLU A 404 19.67 7.76 -6.85
C GLU A 404 18.27 8.36 -6.68
N ALA A 405 17.91 9.39 -7.46
CA ALA A 405 16.55 9.96 -7.45
C ALA A 405 15.47 8.93 -7.82
N ASP A 406 15.73 8.12 -8.86
CA ASP A 406 14.80 7.08 -9.33
C ASP A 406 14.76 5.91 -8.35
N LEU A 407 15.93 5.48 -7.84
CA LEU A 407 16.01 4.47 -6.78
C LEU A 407 15.22 4.90 -5.54
N PHE A 408 15.38 6.14 -5.09
CA PHE A 408 14.68 6.65 -3.91
C PHE A 408 13.19 6.81 -4.14
N SER A 409 12.74 7.09 -5.37
CA SER A 409 11.32 7.05 -5.71
C SER A 409 10.74 5.63 -5.58
N VAL A 410 11.48 4.60 -6.03
CA VAL A 410 11.09 3.19 -5.84
C VAL A 410 11.06 2.83 -4.37
N VAL A 411 12.08 3.23 -3.60
CA VAL A 411 12.15 2.98 -2.15
C VAL A 411 10.98 3.63 -1.43
N ASP A 412 10.70 4.92 -1.66
CA ASP A 412 9.61 5.64 -1.00
C ASP A 412 8.25 4.98 -1.30
N HIS A 413 8.05 4.56 -2.56
CA HIS A 413 6.86 3.81 -2.95
C HIS A 413 6.75 2.49 -2.16
N LEU A 414 7.81 1.69 -2.10
CA LEU A 414 7.81 0.40 -1.40
C LEU A 414 7.66 0.56 0.12
N GLU A 415 8.32 1.54 0.74
CA GLU A 415 8.18 1.85 2.17
C GLU A 415 6.74 2.27 2.48
N GLY A 416 6.13 3.13 1.66
CA GLY A 416 4.71 3.49 1.79
C GLY A 416 3.79 2.29 1.63
N LYS A 417 4.03 1.50 0.57
CA LYS A 417 3.24 0.31 0.22
C LYS A 417 3.27 -0.79 1.29
N TRP A 418 4.43 -1.01 1.93
CA TRP A 418 4.66 -2.08 2.89
C TRP A 418 4.69 -1.63 4.35
N SER A 419 4.53 -0.33 4.62
CA SER A 419 4.30 0.16 5.98
C SER A 419 2.94 -0.28 6.50
N GLY A 420 2.89 -0.78 7.73
CA GLY A 420 1.72 -1.43 8.29
C GLY A 420 0.61 -0.47 8.63
N GLY A 421 -0.24 -0.16 7.64
CA GLY A 421 -1.58 0.39 7.81
C GLY A 421 -1.68 1.82 8.36
N GLY A 422 -0.77 2.24 9.25
CA GLY A 422 -0.80 3.52 9.95
C GLY A 422 -0.35 4.67 9.07
N LEU A 423 -1.08 5.77 9.17
CA LEU A 423 -0.72 7.01 8.49
C LEU A 423 0.61 7.55 9.05
N PRO A 424 1.48 8.15 8.20
CA PRO A 424 2.79 8.64 8.63
C PRO A 424 2.70 9.78 9.65
N ILE A 425 1.56 10.48 9.70
CA ILE A 425 1.25 11.53 10.66
C ILE A 425 0.09 11.05 11.53
N THR A 426 0.35 10.83 12.82
CA THR A 426 -0.64 10.47 13.83
C THR A 426 -0.97 11.62 14.78
N ALA A 427 -0.10 12.63 14.86
CA ALA A 427 -0.41 13.86 15.58
C ALA A 427 -1.65 14.51 14.98
N HIS A 428 -2.61 14.86 15.84
CA HIS A 428 -3.91 15.44 15.46
C HIS A 428 -4.84 14.53 14.65
N LEU A 429 -4.48 13.25 14.43
CA LEU A 429 -5.39 12.29 13.83
C LEU A 429 -6.59 12.10 14.77
N GLN A 430 -7.80 12.19 14.22
CA GLN A 430 -9.06 12.06 14.97
C GLN A 430 -9.94 10.94 14.43
N GLY A 431 -9.70 10.50 13.20
CA GLY A 431 -10.40 9.38 12.62
C GLY A 431 -9.57 8.78 11.50
N HIS A 432 -9.48 7.45 11.48
CA HIS A 432 -8.80 6.71 10.42
C HIS A 432 -9.57 5.42 10.12
N TRP A 433 -9.99 5.28 8.88
CA TRP A 433 -10.80 4.17 8.41
C TRP A 433 -10.15 3.58 7.16
N ASP A 434 -9.60 2.36 7.27
CA ASP A 434 -9.01 1.61 6.14
C ASP A 434 -9.78 0.32 5.87
N ALA A 435 -10.36 0.20 4.66
CA ALA A 435 -11.20 -0.92 4.24
C ALA A 435 -10.43 -2.25 4.08
N ARG A 436 -9.10 -2.22 4.08
CA ARG A 436 -8.29 -3.45 4.02
C ARG A 436 -8.04 -4.07 5.38
N VAL A 437 -8.14 -3.28 6.44
CA VAL A 437 -7.92 -3.80 7.79
C VAL A 437 -9.17 -4.59 8.17
N ARG A 438 -9.22 -5.89 7.84
CA ARG A 438 -10.41 -6.72 8.07
C ARG A 438 -10.92 -6.66 9.51
N SER A 439 -10.01 -6.53 10.48
CA SER A 439 -10.37 -6.40 11.89
C SER A 439 -11.07 -5.08 12.23
N SER A 440 -11.03 -4.06 11.36
CA SER A 440 -11.78 -2.81 11.51
C SER A 440 -13.20 -2.91 10.96
N LEU A 441 -13.54 -3.98 10.23
CA LEU A 441 -14.84 -4.12 9.58
C LEU A 441 -15.73 -5.13 10.30
N THR A 442 -16.96 -4.74 10.60
CA THR A 442 -18.04 -5.70 10.86
C THR A 442 -18.75 -5.95 9.53
N VAL A 443 -18.73 -7.20 9.07
CA VAL A 443 -19.34 -7.60 7.80
C VAL A 443 -20.40 -8.68 7.99
N GLU A 444 -21.46 -8.61 7.19
CA GLU A 444 -22.46 -9.67 7.04
C GLU A 444 -22.34 -10.27 5.64
N THR A 445 -22.12 -11.58 5.55
CA THR A 445 -22.08 -12.29 4.27
C THR A 445 -23.48 -12.72 3.86
N SER A 446 -23.93 -12.27 2.69
CA SER A 446 -25.07 -12.82 1.95
C SER A 446 -24.56 -13.74 0.84
N ALA A 447 -25.47 -14.41 0.11
CA ALA A 447 -25.09 -15.34 -0.95
C ALA A 447 -24.23 -14.70 -2.06
N ASP A 448 -24.45 -13.41 -2.35
CA ASP A 448 -23.84 -12.71 -3.48
C ASP A 448 -22.99 -11.50 -3.08
N GLU A 449 -23.08 -11.03 -1.83
CA GLU A 449 -22.48 -9.78 -1.38
C GLU A 449 -21.93 -9.88 0.06
N ILE A 450 -20.82 -9.19 0.32
CA ILE A 450 -20.31 -8.92 1.67
C ILE A 450 -20.79 -7.52 2.06
N LEU A 451 -21.77 -7.42 2.95
CA LEU A 451 -22.32 -6.15 3.41
C LEU A 451 -21.48 -5.61 4.58
N VAL A 452 -21.11 -4.33 4.54
CA VAL A 452 -20.41 -3.68 5.65
C VAL A 452 -21.43 -3.03 6.58
N SER A 453 -21.46 -3.42 7.85
CA SER A 453 -22.32 -2.82 8.87
C SER A 453 -21.60 -1.78 9.72
N GLU A 454 -20.29 -1.94 9.89
CA GLU A 454 -19.46 -1.10 10.74
C GLU A 454 -18.04 -0.97 10.18
N MET A 455 -17.46 0.21 10.36
CA MET A 455 -16.06 0.47 10.16
C MET A 455 -15.51 1.18 11.41
N MET A 456 -14.64 0.48 12.14
CA MET A 456 -13.99 0.97 13.34
C MET A 456 -12.87 1.94 12.98
N ASP A 457 -12.71 2.95 13.84
CA ASP A 457 -11.63 3.91 13.77
C ASP A 457 -10.33 3.30 14.30
N LEU A 458 -9.30 3.38 13.46
CA LEU A 458 -7.95 2.88 13.72
C LEU A 458 -7.06 3.89 14.44
N SER A 459 -7.50 5.14 14.61
CA SER A 459 -6.72 6.18 15.28
C SER A 459 -6.64 5.98 16.81
N GLY A 460 -7.53 5.14 17.37
CA GLY A 460 -7.64 4.91 18.81
C GLY A 460 -8.62 5.84 19.52
N GLU A 461 -9.21 6.81 18.82
CA GLU A 461 -10.16 7.78 19.38
C GLU A 461 -11.61 7.23 19.46
N GLY A 462 -11.88 6.09 18.81
CA GLY A 462 -13.14 5.35 18.97
C GLY A 462 -14.29 5.84 18.10
N PHE A 463 -14.00 6.53 16.99
CA PHE A 463 -15.02 7.01 16.05
C PHE A 463 -15.50 5.91 15.09
N THR A 464 -16.34 5.01 15.58
CA THR A 464 -16.99 4.01 14.72
C THR A 464 -17.99 4.64 13.75
N VAL A 465 -17.93 4.23 12.49
CA VAL A 465 -18.90 4.59 11.45
C VAL A 465 -19.81 3.39 11.16
N LEU A 466 -21.12 3.62 11.17
CA LEU A 466 -22.16 2.59 11.12
C LEU A 466 -23.02 2.74 9.87
N ALA A 467 -23.33 1.63 9.21
CA ALA A 467 -24.35 1.59 8.17
C ALA A 467 -25.73 1.75 8.81
N SER A 468 -26.59 2.55 8.19
CA SER A 468 -27.98 2.69 8.62
C SER A 468 -28.90 1.70 7.89
N GLY A 469 -29.78 1.07 8.65
CA GLY A 469 -30.89 0.26 8.17
C GLY A 469 -31.88 0.01 9.32
N ASP A 470 -33.16 -0.02 9.00
CA ASP A 470 -34.34 0.03 9.90
C ASP A 470 -34.49 -1.07 10.97
N HIS A 471 -33.48 -1.89 11.23
CA HIS A 471 -33.54 -2.97 12.21
C HIS A 471 -32.27 -3.04 13.06
N ARG A 472 -32.05 -2.05 13.92
CA ARG A 472 -31.42 -2.36 15.21
C ARG A 472 -32.53 -2.91 16.11
N PRO A 473 -32.50 -4.17 16.56
CA PRO A 473 -33.41 -4.59 17.62
C PRO A 473 -33.16 -3.67 18.81
N THR A 474 -34.13 -2.82 19.13
CA THR A 474 -34.21 -2.18 20.43
C THR A 474 -34.30 -3.28 21.47
N LEU A 475 -33.24 -3.47 22.25
CA LEU A 475 -33.35 -4.03 23.58
C LEU A 475 -34.25 -3.09 24.37
N LYS A 476 -35.53 -3.45 24.49
CA LYS A 476 -36.42 -2.91 25.53
C LYS A 476 -36.11 -3.65 26.84
N PRO A 477 -36.33 -2.99 28.00
CA PRO A 477 -35.83 -3.43 29.31
C PRO A 477 -36.12 -4.88 29.66
#